data_AF-A0A955Z6A9-F1
#
_entry.id   AF-A0A955Z6A9-F1
#
_cell.length_a   1.000
_cell.length_b   1.000
_cell.length_c   1.000
_cell.angle_alpha   90.00
_cell.angle_beta   90.00
_cell.angle_gamma   90.00
#
_symmetry.space_group_name_H-M   'P 1'
#
loop_
_entity.id
_entity.type
_entity.pdbx_description
1 polymer ?
#
loop_
_entity_poly.entity_id
_entity_poly.type
_entity_poly.pdbx_seq_one_letter_code
_entity_poly.pdbx_strand_id
1 'polypeptide(L)'
;KPTPVAADGSNGISRAAYEDCATALGAHIDGNRRWLKGSGPVAATVAGLRAQAQVALLDLSPHRTTRYVDVAAKLGLSQARSDLLVRHGLLLADTGNVDDAHVARLTAWLSALPDGHDGVSVLFAATPSSALRARGQVLAASPVAPAYPFGEEVTPGPWDAELARLVGPIVDRAAVKALAARPTFSAIVTRDVTATKGEASRMLGRPAAPSVDHVLAGAVLALVVDGRRAIDSAFARHLVGTNEPSALLSDALAVLAAQAGAGDKVRVGGPDGDVEVSAVKSAASGDVTGFTLDGASYTLERVSPAFAVGAVKRGGVPVSLSHLKAARFPVVDGALWGAAGAPTFGRLRGAPRAGVGTGGAGNGGQRGATVRMVGVGAQGLDAIGTSPPGDDVKVEADVTVTGGRGGVVLRASSARDGLRGVGVLFSSGKLELVSFGDKGAESPLAPAASLTTMPTHIAVTLKGADIEVKAGDKTLKGKVPEQLRRGQVAVVAARGVSVQLSGLSLRK
;
A
#
# COMPACT_ATOMS: atom_id res chain seq x y z
N LYS A 1 -0.67 16.98 -29.92
CA LYS A 1 0.19 18.15 -29.61
C LYS A 1 1.31 18.23 -30.66
N PRO A 2 1.85 19.39 -31.03
CA PRO A 2 2.92 19.47 -32.03
C PRO A 2 4.21 18.83 -31.50
N THR A 3 4.78 17.91 -32.28
CA THR A 3 6.01 17.18 -31.96
C THR A 3 7.23 18.13 -32.03
N PRO A 4 8.22 18.05 -31.13
CA PRO A 4 9.48 18.79 -31.30
C PRO A 4 10.13 18.43 -32.64
N VAL A 5 10.47 19.44 -33.44
CA VAL A 5 10.72 19.31 -34.89
C VAL A 5 11.91 18.38 -35.20
N ALA A 6 11.73 17.43 -36.14
CA ALA A 6 12.74 16.43 -36.51
C ALA A 6 13.93 17.01 -37.29
N ALA A 7 13.71 18.08 -38.05
CA ALA A 7 14.79 18.87 -38.62
C ALA A 7 14.90 20.17 -37.82
N ASP A 8 15.91 20.27 -36.96
CA ASP A 8 16.29 21.56 -36.42
C ASP A 8 17.15 22.28 -37.46
N GLY A 9 16.47 23.08 -38.30
CA GLY A 9 17.06 23.76 -39.44
C GLY A 9 18.16 24.76 -39.08
N SER A 10 18.30 25.14 -37.80
CA SER A 10 19.40 26.03 -37.36
C SER A 10 20.77 25.36 -37.42
N ASN A 11 20.84 24.03 -37.44
CA ASN A 11 22.11 23.28 -37.41
C ASN A 11 22.68 22.98 -38.81
N GLY A 12 22.06 23.49 -39.88
CA GLY A 12 22.54 23.32 -41.27
C GLY A 12 22.39 21.90 -41.85
N ILE A 13 21.89 20.92 -41.09
CA ILE A 13 21.68 19.54 -41.56
C ILE A 13 20.39 19.48 -42.38
N SER A 14 20.48 19.02 -43.63
CA SER A 14 19.32 18.89 -44.51
C SER A 14 18.37 17.79 -44.06
N ARG A 15 17.08 17.95 -44.37
CA ARG A 15 16.07 16.90 -44.12
C ARG A 15 16.41 15.58 -44.83
N ALA A 16 17.01 15.64 -46.02
CA ALA A 16 17.46 14.44 -46.74
C ALA A 16 18.51 13.68 -45.93
N ALA A 17 19.52 14.37 -45.39
CA ALA A 17 20.54 13.74 -44.55
C ALA A 17 19.95 13.07 -43.30
N TYR A 18 18.92 13.65 -42.67
CA TYR A 18 18.18 12.99 -41.58
C TYR A 18 17.46 11.70 -42.05
N GLU A 19 16.79 11.73 -43.21
CA GLU A 19 16.08 10.56 -43.76
C GLU A 19 17.07 9.45 -44.22
N ASP A 20 18.25 9.82 -44.74
CA ASP A 20 19.36 8.90 -45.07
C ASP A 20 19.96 8.26 -43.82
N CYS A 21 20.27 9.06 -42.79
CA CYS A 21 20.76 8.55 -41.50
C CYS A 21 19.73 7.62 -40.82
N ALA A 22 18.43 7.94 -40.86
CA ALA A 22 17.37 7.07 -40.35
C ALA A 22 17.29 5.74 -41.12
N THR A 23 17.57 5.76 -42.43
CA THR A 23 17.58 4.57 -43.28
C THR A 23 18.79 3.69 -43.00
N ALA A 24 19.99 4.28 -42.93
CA ALA A 24 21.22 3.57 -42.58
C ALA A 24 21.17 2.96 -41.17
N LEU A 25 20.65 3.71 -40.18
CA LEU A 25 20.45 3.20 -38.82
C LEU A 25 19.40 2.07 -38.77
N GLY A 26 18.31 2.19 -39.54
CA GLY A 26 17.32 1.12 -39.68
C GLY A 26 17.93 -0.17 -40.20
N ALA A 27 18.71 -0.09 -41.28
CA ALA A 27 19.44 -1.24 -41.84
C ALA A 27 20.45 -1.84 -40.84
N HIS A 28 21.15 -1.00 -40.05
CA HIS A 28 22.05 -1.46 -38.99
C HIS A 28 21.30 -2.20 -37.85
N ILE A 29 20.13 -1.70 -37.44
CA ILE A 29 19.26 -2.34 -36.45
C ILE A 29 18.75 -3.69 -36.97
N ASP A 30 18.36 -3.78 -38.25
CA ASP A 30 17.92 -5.02 -38.88
C ASP A 30 19.05 -6.05 -39.00
N GLY A 31 20.25 -5.64 -39.42
CA GLY A 31 21.45 -6.50 -39.42
C GLY A 31 21.80 -7.02 -38.01
N ASN A 32 21.56 -6.21 -36.98
CA ASN A 32 21.83 -6.55 -35.58
C ASN A 32 20.55 -6.91 -34.79
N ARG A 33 19.54 -7.47 -35.47
CA ARG A 33 18.19 -7.68 -34.91
C ARG A 33 18.13 -8.39 -33.55
N ARG A 34 19.07 -9.30 -33.27
CA ARG A 34 19.18 -10.02 -31.98
C ARG A 34 19.38 -9.08 -30.78
N TRP A 35 20.05 -7.96 -30.99
CA TRP A 35 20.52 -7.07 -29.92
C TRP A 35 19.84 -5.70 -29.93
N LEU A 36 19.48 -5.18 -31.10
CA LEU A 36 18.94 -3.81 -31.24
C LEU A 36 17.45 -3.76 -31.60
N LYS A 37 16.90 -4.85 -32.15
CA LYS A 37 15.50 -4.92 -32.60
C LYS A 37 14.64 -5.71 -31.62
N GLY A 38 13.35 -5.41 -31.62
CA GLY A 38 12.32 -6.10 -30.86
C GLY A 38 12.37 -5.85 -29.35
N SER A 39 11.51 -6.59 -28.65
CA SER A 39 11.27 -6.46 -27.22
C SER A 39 11.76 -7.68 -26.41
N GLY A 40 12.51 -8.59 -27.05
CA GLY A 40 13.04 -9.80 -26.42
C GLY A 40 14.17 -9.53 -25.40
N PRO A 41 14.51 -10.53 -24.57
CA PRO A 41 15.48 -10.38 -23.49
C PRO A 41 16.91 -10.14 -24.00
N VAL A 42 17.60 -9.16 -23.42
CA VAL A 42 19.02 -8.85 -23.62
C VAL A 42 19.72 -8.58 -22.29
N ALA A 43 21.06 -8.71 -22.25
CA ALA A 43 21.85 -8.34 -21.09
C ALA A 43 21.72 -6.83 -20.77
N ALA A 44 21.76 -6.47 -19.48
CA ALA A 44 21.62 -5.07 -19.04
C ALA A 44 22.67 -4.12 -19.67
N THR A 45 23.88 -4.61 -19.92
CA THR A 45 24.94 -3.88 -20.64
C THR A 45 24.57 -3.53 -22.09
N VAL A 46 23.78 -4.38 -22.75
CA VAL A 46 23.28 -4.18 -24.13
C VAL A 46 22.02 -3.32 -24.14
N ALA A 47 21.20 -3.36 -23.08
CA ALA A 47 19.94 -2.62 -23.01
C ALA A 47 20.10 -1.10 -23.20
N GLY A 48 21.18 -0.49 -22.67
CA GLY A 48 21.50 0.92 -22.91
C GLY A 48 21.83 1.24 -24.37
N LEU A 49 22.63 0.39 -25.03
CA LEU A 49 22.95 0.54 -26.46
C LEU A 49 21.70 0.36 -27.34
N ARG A 50 20.88 -0.66 -27.04
CA ARG A 50 19.59 -0.88 -27.70
C ARG A 50 18.68 0.34 -27.54
N ALA A 51 18.51 0.84 -26.32
CA ALA A 51 17.69 2.02 -26.05
C ALA A 51 18.18 3.23 -26.86
N GLN A 52 19.48 3.52 -26.86
CA GLN A 52 20.01 4.66 -27.61
C GLN A 52 19.83 4.50 -29.13
N ALA A 53 19.96 3.30 -29.69
CA ALA A 53 19.69 3.03 -31.10
C ALA A 53 18.21 3.19 -31.47
N GLN A 54 17.30 2.72 -30.61
CA GLN A 54 15.85 2.86 -30.78
C GLN A 54 15.40 4.32 -30.70
N VAL A 55 15.93 5.06 -29.73
CA VAL A 55 15.71 6.50 -29.56
C VAL A 55 16.27 7.27 -30.76
N ALA A 56 17.48 6.97 -31.22
CA ALA A 56 18.05 7.60 -32.40
C ALA A 56 17.22 7.32 -33.66
N LEU A 57 16.70 6.10 -33.86
CA LEU A 57 15.82 5.81 -34.99
C LEU A 57 14.52 6.62 -34.90
N LEU A 58 13.92 6.72 -33.71
CA LEU A 58 12.75 7.56 -33.48
C LEU A 58 13.06 9.03 -33.83
N ASP A 59 14.12 9.59 -33.27
CA ASP A 59 14.50 11.00 -33.39
C ASP A 59 15.02 11.41 -34.77
N LEU A 60 15.58 10.48 -35.56
CA LEU A 60 15.95 10.72 -36.96
C LEU A 60 14.77 10.51 -37.92
N SER A 61 13.76 9.71 -37.54
CA SER A 61 12.63 9.41 -38.43
C SER A 61 11.77 10.65 -38.71
N PRO A 62 11.40 10.88 -39.98
CA PRO A 62 10.77 12.12 -40.41
C PRO A 62 9.39 12.34 -39.79
N HIS A 63 9.03 13.61 -39.57
CA HIS A 63 7.72 14.01 -39.10
C HIS A 63 6.65 13.79 -40.18
N ARG A 64 6.06 12.60 -40.17
CA ARG A 64 4.89 12.19 -40.93
C ARG A 64 3.79 11.78 -39.94
N THR A 65 2.52 11.80 -40.35
CA THR A 65 1.39 11.35 -39.51
C THR A 65 1.55 9.90 -39.04
N THR A 66 2.26 9.07 -39.82
CA THR A 66 2.57 7.66 -39.53
C THR A 66 3.86 7.43 -38.74
N ARG A 67 4.64 8.47 -38.38
CA ARG A 67 6.01 8.34 -37.82
C ARG A 67 6.14 7.28 -36.74
N TYR A 68 5.25 7.27 -35.75
CA TYR A 68 5.30 6.32 -34.64
C TYR A 68 4.96 4.88 -35.06
N VAL A 69 4.06 4.70 -36.03
CA VAL A 69 3.70 3.39 -36.62
C VAL A 69 4.89 2.86 -37.42
N ASP A 70 5.49 3.70 -38.25
CA ASP A 70 6.65 3.35 -39.08
C ASP A 70 7.86 2.97 -38.21
N VAL A 71 8.10 3.71 -37.12
CA VAL A 71 9.16 3.40 -36.15
C VAL A 71 8.86 2.11 -35.38
N ALA A 72 7.62 1.91 -34.89
CA ALA A 72 7.25 0.68 -34.18
C ALA A 72 7.44 -0.57 -35.06
N ALA A 73 7.05 -0.49 -36.33
CA ALA A 73 7.24 -1.56 -37.32
C ALA A 73 8.73 -1.81 -37.61
N LYS A 74 9.53 -0.76 -37.85
CA LYS A 74 10.99 -0.88 -38.05
C LYS A 74 11.69 -1.47 -36.83
N LEU A 75 11.28 -1.10 -35.62
CA LEU A 75 11.79 -1.65 -34.38
C LEU A 75 11.25 -3.05 -34.03
N GLY A 76 10.22 -3.53 -34.73
CA GLY A 76 9.60 -4.82 -34.43
C GLY A 76 9.05 -4.91 -33.00
N LEU A 77 8.45 -3.82 -32.51
CA LEU A 77 7.85 -3.78 -31.18
C LEU A 77 6.67 -4.75 -31.06
N SER A 78 6.44 -5.29 -29.87
CA SER A 78 5.20 -5.99 -29.55
C SER A 78 3.97 -5.07 -29.70
N GLN A 79 2.77 -5.65 -29.79
CA GLN A 79 1.54 -4.87 -29.95
C GLN A 79 1.36 -3.85 -28.81
N ALA A 80 1.56 -4.25 -27.54
CA ALA A 80 1.41 -3.37 -26.40
C ALA A 80 2.42 -2.20 -26.41
N ARG A 81 3.67 -2.45 -26.81
CA ARG A 81 4.71 -1.41 -26.92
C ARG A 81 4.53 -0.51 -28.15
N SER A 82 4.00 -1.06 -29.23
CA SER A 82 3.55 -0.31 -30.40
C SER A 82 2.41 0.63 -30.04
N ASP A 83 1.38 0.14 -29.33
CA ASP A 83 0.27 0.96 -28.84
C ASP A 83 0.72 2.08 -27.91
N LEU A 84 1.66 1.80 -26.99
CA LEU A 84 2.25 2.83 -26.12
C LEU A 84 2.94 3.95 -26.93
N LEU A 85 3.78 3.57 -27.91
CA LEU A 85 4.51 4.53 -28.75
C LEU A 85 3.58 5.31 -29.68
N VAL A 86 2.59 4.65 -30.29
CA VAL A 86 1.68 5.27 -31.26
C VAL A 86 0.66 6.19 -30.60
N ARG A 87 0.10 5.81 -29.44
CA ARG A 87 -0.94 6.59 -28.74
C ARG A 87 -0.36 7.74 -27.91
N HIS A 88 0.75 7.48 -27.21
CA HIS A 88 1.32 8.40 -26.22
C HIS A 88 2.68 9.00 -26.62
N GLY A 89 3.23 8.62 -27.79
CA GLY A 89 4.55 9.06 -28.23
C GLY A 89 5.71 8.51 -27.37
N LEU A 90 5.43 7.56 -26.48
CA LEU A 90 6.34 7.09 -25.42
C LEU A 90 7.00 5.77 -25.81
N LEU A 91 8.32 5.78 -25.97
CA LEU A 91 9.12 4.56 -26.17
C LEU A 91 9.47 3.94 -24.82
N LEU A 92 9.00 2.71 -24.54
CA LEU A 92 9.52 1.90 -23.43
C LEU A 92 10.76 1.12 -23.89
N ALA A 93 11.90 1.45 -23.31
CA ALA A 93 13.16 0.77 -23.54
C ALA A 93 13.66 0.10 -22.24
N ASP A 94 13.87 -1.21 -22.26
CA ASP A 94 14.18 -2.02 -21.08
C ASP A 94 15.15 -3.17 -21.44
N THR A 95 15.31 -4.17 -20.56
CA THR A 95 16.04 -5.41 -20.88
C THR A 95 15.23 -6.42 -21.69
N GLY A 96 13.95 -6.18 -21.97
CA GLY A 96 13.03 -7.16 -22.57
C GLY A 96 12.37 -8.08 -21.53
N ASN A 97 12.42 -7.69 -20.25
CA ASN A 97 11.83 -8.43 -19.14
C ASN A 97 10.49 -7.85 -18.68
N VAL A 98 10.13 -6.63 -19.12
CA VAL A 98 8.80 -6.07 -18.88
C VAL A 98 7.82 -6.74 -19.84
N ASP A 99 6.89 -7.53 -19.30
CA ASP A 99 5.87 -8.19 -20.12
C ASP A 99 4.85 -7.20 -20.69
N ASP A 100 4.17 -7.63 -21.76
CA ASP A 100 3.21 -6.80 -22.47
C ASP A 100 1.93 -6.49 -21.67
N ALA A 101 1.63 -7.24 -20.59
CA ALA A 101 0.47 -6.96 -19.75
C ALA A 101 0.71 -5.71 -18.91
N HIS A 102 1.89 -5.57 -18.29
CA HIS A 102 2.27 -4.34 -17.58
C HIS A 102 2.38 -3.14 -18.55
N VAL A 103 2.84 -3.34 -19.79
CA VAL A 103 2.84 -2.28 -20.83
C VAL A 103 1.42 -1.88 -21.23
N ALA A 104 0.50 -2.84 -21.38
CA ALA A 104 -0.90 -2.56 -21.66
C ALA A 104 -1.57 -1.80 -20.50
N ARG A 105 -1.28 -2.16 -19.24
CA ARG A 105 -1.74 -1.41 -18.05
C ARG A 105 -1.19 0.02 -18.03
N LEU A 106 0.10 0.21 -18.27
CA LEU A 106 0.71 1.54 -18.40
C LEU A 106 0.03 2.38 -19.50
N THR A 107 -0.24 1.77 -20.65
CA THR A 107 -0.93 2.41 -21.78
C THR A 107 -2.37 2.82 -21.43
N ALA A 108 -3.10 1.96 -20.71
CA ALA A 108 -4.45 2.24 -20.24
C ALA A 108 -4.48 3.37 -19.19
N TRP A 109 -3.50 3.38 -18.28
CA TRP A 109 -3.35 4.44 -17.27
C TRP A 109 -3.00 5.79 -17.89
N LEU A 110 -2.03 5.85 -18.81
CA LEU A 110 -1.69 7.09 -19.53
C LEU A 110 -2.86 7.64 -20.36
N SER A 111 -3.73 6.76 -20.87
CA SER A 111 -4.96 7.16 -21.58
C SER A 111 -5.99 7.85 -20.66
N ALA A 112 -5.88 7.69 -19.34
CA ALA A 112 -6.70 8.38 -18.35
C ALA A 112 -6.04 9.66 -17.80
N LEU A 113 -4.75 9.91 -18.10
CA LEU A 113 -3.99 11.06 -17.64
C LEU A 113 -3.26 11.73 -18.83
N PRO A 114 -4.00 12.39 -19.75
CA PRO A 114 -3.47 12.90 -21.02
C PRO A 114 -2.29 13.89 -20.87
N ASP A 115 -2.21 14.64 -19.77
CA ASP A 115 -1.14 15.61 -19.54
C ASP A 115 0.00 15.06 -18.65
N GLY A 116 -0.15 13.85 -18.11
CA GLY A 116 0.79 13.25 -17.15
C GLY A 116 2.14 12.86 -17.73
N HIS A 117 2.20 12.53 -19.03
CA HIS A 117 3.42 12.16 -19.74
C HIS A 117 3.96 13.29 -20.65
N ASP A 118 3.45 14.53 -20.50
CA ASP A 118 3.81 15.65 -21.38
C ASP A 118 5.32 15.87 -21.49
N GLY A 119 5.82 15.85 -22.73
CA GLY A 119 7.23 16.03 -23.06
C GLY A 119 8.13 14.82 -22.80
N VAL A 120 7.60 13.71 -22.27
CA VAL A 120 8.35 12.46 -22.10
C VAL A 120 8.31 11.69 -23.42
N SER A 121 9.49 11.36 -23.96
CA SER A 121 9.62 10.54 -25.18
C SER A 121 10.11 9.13 -24.90
N VAL A 122 10.77 8.91 -23.75
CA VAL A 122 11.38 7.61 -23.39
C VAL A 122 11.13 7.31 -21.91
N LEU A 123 10.63 6.10 -21.64
CA LEU A 123 10.71 5.48 -20.33
C LEU A 123 11.78 4.38 -20.40
N PHE A 124 12.89 4.57 -19.69
CA PHE A 124 13.99 3.62 -19.65
C PHE A 124 13.91 2.79 -18.37
N ALA A 125 13.69 1.48 -18.51
CA ALA A 125 13.36 0.58 -17.40
C ALA A 125 14.40 -0.52 -17.16
N ALA A 126 15.68 -0.15 -17.29
CA ALA A 126 16.85 -0.99 -16.98
C ALA A 126 17.92 -0.18 -16.23
N THR A 127 18.95 -0.84 -15.69
CA THR A 127 20.09 -0.16 -15.06
C THR A 127 20.85 0.67 -16.10
N PRO A 128 20.98 2.00 -15.93
CA PRO A 128 21.70 2.83 -16.90
C PRO A 128 23.20 2.59 -16.82
N SER A 129 23.81 2.20 -17.94
CA SER A 129 25.26 2.20 -18.14
C SER A 129 25.77 3.58 -18.60
N SER A 130 24.89 4.42 -19.14
CA SER A 130 25.15 5.82 -19.54
C SER A 130 23.84 6.60 -19.61
N ALA A 131 23.93 7.93 -19.62
CA ALA A 131 22.76 8.79 -19.81
C ALA A 131 22.30 8.76 -21.27
N LEU A 132 21.07 8.30 -21.51
CA LEU A 132 20.44 8.29 -22.83
C LEU A 132 20.16 9.73 -23.32
N ARG A 133 20.36 9.95 -24.62
CA ARG A 133 20.06 11.21 -25.29
C ARG A 133 18.84 11.03 -26.21
N ALA A 134 17.82 11.84 -25.97
CA ALA A 134 16.60 11.95 -26.78
C ALA A 134 16.27 13.44 -26.98
N ARG A 135 15.44 13.78 -27.99
CA ARG A 135 14.89 15.14 -28.17
C ARG A 135 13.87 15.50 -27.11
N GLY A 136 13.05 14.53 -26.70
CA GLY A 136 12.15 14.67 -25.54
C GLY A 136 12.84 14.23 -24.25
N GLN A 137 12.11 14.32 -23.13
CA GLN A 137 12.65 13.87 -21.86
C GLN A 137 12.74 12.35 -21.81
N VAL A 138 13.86 11.86 -21.26
CA VAL A 138 14.03 10.47 -20.80
C VAL A 138 13.70 10.43 -19.32
N LEU A 139 12.81 9.52 -18.91
CA LEU A 139 12.60 9.15 -17.52
C LEU A 139 13.20 7.76 -17.27
N ALA A 140 13.91 7.59 -16.18
CA ALA A 140 14.49 6.31 -15.78
C ALA A 140 13.65 5.69 -14.65
N ALA A 141 13.07 4.51 -14.90
CA ALA A 141 12.44 3.71 -13.86
C ALA A 141 13.50 3.06 -12.97
N SER A 142 13.19 2.95 -11.68
CA SER A 142 14.08 2.30 -10.71
C SER A 142 14.46 0.88 -11.17
N PRO A 143 15.72 0.43 -10.99
CA PRO A 143 16.09 -0.96 -11.24
C PRO A 143 15.52 -1.92 -10.18
N VAL A 144 15.06 -1.40 -9.04
CA VAL A 144 14.42 -2.15 -7.96
C VAL A 144 12.93 -1.81 -7.92
N ALA A 145 12.07 -2.81 -7.99
CA ALA A 145 10.62 -2.61 -7.87
C ALA A 145 10.25 -2.12 -6.45
N PRO A 146 9.36 -1.12 -6.31
CA PRO A 146 8.99 -0.58 -5.01
C PRO A 146 8.25 -1.62 -4.15
N ALA A 147 8.67 -1.72 -2.90
CA ALA A 147 8.04 -2.58 -1.90
C ALA A 147 6.59 -2.13 -1.62
N TYR A 148 5.77 -3.09 -1.16
CA TYR A 148 4.40 -2.86 -0.71
C TYR A 148 4.30 -1.60 0.19
N PRO A 149 3.46 -0.61 -0.17
CA PRO A 149 3.58 0.74 0.40
C PRO A 149 2.62 1.01 1.56
N PHE A 150 1.75 0.06 1.90
CA PHE A 150 0.74 0.21 2.95
C PHE A 150 1.19 -0.43 4.26
N GLY A 151 0.68 0.09 5.38
CA GLY A 151 0.94 -0.47 6.69
C GLY A 151 -0.05 -1.57 7.06
N GLU A 152 -0.03 -1.94 8.33
CA GLU A 152 -0.88 -2.98 8.91
C GLU A 152 -2.34 -2.57 9.12
N GLU A 153 -2.69 -1.31 8.87
CA GLU A 153 -4.07 -0.81 8.89
C GLU A 153 -4.95 -1.40 7.77
N VAL A 154 -4.38 -2.16 6.83
CA VAL A 154 -5.10 -2.75 5.68
C VAL A 154 -4.65 -4.18 5.33
N THR A 155 -5.60 -4.96 4.80
CA THR A 155 -5.52 -6.30 4.15
C THR A 155 -4.44 -7.29 4.66
N PRO A 156 -3.22 -7.42 4.07
CA PRO A 156 -2.71 -6.91 2.79
C PRO A 156 -3.40 -7.47 1.52
N GLY A 157 -2.71 -7.48 0.37
CA GLY A 157 -3.23 -7.98 -0.90
C GLY A 157 -2.16 -7.96 -2.01
N PRO A 158 -2.50 -8.38 -3.25
CA PRO A 158 -1.57 -8.34 -4.36
C PRO A 158 -1.17 -6.89 -4.68
N TRP A 159 0.11 -6.68 -4.95
CA TRP A 159 0.70 -5.38 -5.26
C TRP A 159 1.51 -5.51 -6.55
N ASP A 160 1.10 -4.76 -7.57
CA ASP A 160 1.77 -4.72 -8.86
C ASP A 160 3.02 -3.83 -8.75
N ALA A 161 4.09 -4.42 -8.23
CA ALA A 161 5.37 -3.75 -8.04
C ALA A 161 6.02 -3.36 -9.37
N GLU A 162 5.72 -4.05 -10.47
CA GLU A 162 6.33 -3.77 -11.77
C GLU A 162 5.64 -2.60 -12.48
N LEU A 163 4.30 -2.53 -12.46
CA LEU A 163 3.58 -1.31 -12.85
C LEU A 163 4.01 -0.13 -11.98
N ALA A 164 4.12 -0.31 -10.66
CA ALA A 164 4.57 0.73 -9.75
C ALA A 164 5.98 1.26 -10.10
N ARG A 165 6.89 0.36 -10.50
CA ARG A 165 8.24 0.69 -10.99
C ARG A 165 8.21 1.52 -12.27
N LEU A 166 7.31 1.20 -13.20
CA LEU A 166 7.16 1.87 -14.50
C LEU A 166 6.48 3.25 -14.38
N VAL A 167 5.41 3.38 -13.58
CA VAL A 167 4.69 4.66 -13.43
C VAL A 167 5.38 5.64 -12.49
N GLY A 168 6.21 5.16 -11.54
CA GLY A 168 6.90 5.98 -10.54
C GLY A 168 7.52 7.28 -11.08
N PRO A 169 8.43 7.24 -12.08
CA PRO A 169 9.06 8.45 -12.63
C PRO A 169 8.08 9.44 -13.28
N ILE A 170 6.97 8.94 -13.81
CA ILE A 170 5.91 9.77 -14.42
C ILE A 170 5.11 10.45 -13.30
N VAL A 171 4.85 9.72 -12.21
CA VAL A 171 4.20 10.23 -10.99
C VAL A 171 5.08 11.27 -10.29
N ASP A 172 6.39 11.03 -10.14
CA ASP A 172 7.35 12.00 -9.59
C ASP A 172 7.32 13.31 -10.39
N ARG A 173 7.40 13.21 -11.74
CA ARG A 173 7.27 14.36 -12.64
C ARG A 173 5.93 15.09 -12.51
N ALA A 174 4.83 14.34 -12.38
CA ALA A 174 3.49 14.91 -12.22
C ALA A 174 3.35 15.68 -10.90
N ALA A 175 3.91 15.16 -9.80
CA ALA A 175 3.96 15.85 -8.51
C ALA A 175 4.76 17.16 -8.60
N VAL A 176 5.97 17.13 -9.16
CA VAL A 176 6.81 18.34 -9.37
C VAL A 176 6.08 19.39 -10.24
N LYS A 177 5.48 18.97 -11.36
CA LYS A 177 4.70 19.86 -12.27
C LYS A 177 3.50 20.48 -11.54
N ALA A 178 2.77 19.70 -10.74
CA ALA A 178 1.58 20.13 -10.02
C ALA A 178 1.89 21.10 -8.86
N LEU A 179 3.04 20.94 -8.20
CA LEU A 179 3.55 21.86 -7.17
C LEU A 179 4.03 23.17 -7.80
N ALA A 180 4.84 23.11 -8.86
CA ALA A 180 5.38 24.28 -9.54
C ALA A 180 4.28 25.17 -10.17
N ALA A 181 3.21 24.56 -10.69
CA ALA A 181 2.10 25.29 -11.32
C ALA A 181 1.14 25.99 -10.34
N ARG A 182 1.18 25.64 -9.03
CA ARG A 182 0.17 26.08 -8.05
C ARG A 182 0.82 26.44 -6.70
N PRO A 183 1.29 27.69 -6.50
CA PRO A 183 2.00 28.09 -5.28
C PRO A 183 1.22 27.84 -3.98
N THR A 184 -0.09 28.14 -3.95
CA THR A 184 -0.95 27.91 -2.77
C THR A 184 -1.07 26.41 -2.43
N PHE A 185 -1.23 25.56 -3.45
CA PHE A 185 -1.23 24.10 -3.28
C PHE A 185 0.12 23.62 -2.74
N SER A 186 1.23 24.11 -3.32
CA SER A 186 2.59 23.78 -2.88
C SER A 186 2.84 24.12 -1.40
N ALA A 187 2.35 25.27 -0.91
CA ALA A 187 2.44 25.64 0.50
C ALA A 187 1.65 24.68 1.41
N ILE A 188 0.48 24.22 0.97
CA ILE A 188 -0.37 23.24 1.67
C ILE A 188 0.33 21.89 1.75
N VAL A 189 0.74 21.31 0.62
CA VAL A 189 1.45 20.02 0.59
C VAL A 189 2.73 20.10 1.42
N THR A 190 3.50 21.19 1.33
CA THR A 190 4.73 21.37 2.13
C THR A 190 4.44 21.27 3.63
N ARG A 191 3.37 21.91 4.12
CA ARG A 191 2.97 21.82 5.53
C ARG A 191 2.52 20.39 5.90
N ASP A 192 1.74 19.74 5.05
CA ASP A 192 1.17 18.42 5.35
C ASP A 192 2.24 17.32 5.32
N VAL A 193 3.21 17.42 4.39
CA VAL A 193 4.43 16.59 4.41
C VAL A 193 5.25 16.87 5.65
N THR A 194 5.44 18.13 6.05
CA THR A 194 6.16 18.51 7.27
C THR A 194 5.50 17.94 8.53
N ALA A 195 4.17 17.90 8.58
CA ALA A 195 3.42 17.30 9.68
C ALA A 195 3.68 15.79 9.84
N THR A 196 4.08 15.08 8.78
CA THR A 196 4.45 13.65 8.91
C THR A 196 5.74 13.41 9.70
N LYS A 197 6.63 14.41 9.81
CA LYS A 197 7.92 14.35 10.52
C LYS A 197 8.82 13.13 10.19
N GLY A 198 8.65 12.50 9.02
CA GLY A 198 9.38 11.26 8.68
C GLY A 198 8.79 9.99 9.31
N GLU A 199 7.70 10.07 10.06
CA GLU A 199 7.01 8.92 10.64
C GLU A 199 6.24 8.15 9.54
N ALA A 200 6.69 6.94 9.21
CA ALA A 200 6.06 6.11 8.17
C ALA A 200 4.58 5.78 8.44
N SER A 201 4.17 5.78 9.71
CA SER A 201 2.76 5.66 10.14
C SER A 201 1.89 6.87 9.76
N ARG A 202 2.49 8.02 9.43
CA ARG A 202 1.78 9.25 9.00
C ARG A 202 1.87 9.52 7.50
N MET A 203 2.76 8.82 6.78
CA MET A 203 2.88 8.91 5.33
C MET A 203 1.85 8.04 4.62
N LEU A 204 1.20 8.57 3.58
CA LEU A 204 0.45 7.75 2.63
C LEU A 204 1.42 7.23 1.55
N GLY A 205 1.50 5.92 1.41
CA GLY A 205 2.43 5.27 0.49
C GLY A 205 3.86 5.18 1.04
N ARG A 206 4.82 4.87 0.15
CA ARG A 206 6.24 4.72 0.50
C ARG A 206 7.11 5.56 -0.44
N PRO A 207 7.57 6.74 -0.03
CA PRO A 207 8.32 7.64 -0.90
C PRO A 207 9.75 7.17 -1.15
N ALA A 208 10.31 7.55 -2.30
CA ALA A 208 11.70 7.24 -2.65
C ALA A 208 12.73 8.12 -1.90
N ALA A 209 12.33 9.34 -1.51
CA ALA A 209 13.13 10.30 -0.76
C ALA A 209 12.23 11.12 0.19
N PRO A 210 12.78 11.76 1.25
CA PRO A 210 11.97 12.48 2.25
C PRO A 210 11.54 13.91 1.83
N SER A 211 11.64 14.28 0.55
CA SER A 211 11.26 15.62 0.07
C SER A 211 9.77 15.72 -0.29
N VAL A 212 9.24 16.95 -0.34
CA VAL A 212 7.79 17.23 -0.51
C VAL A 212 7.21 16.58 -1.78
N ASP A 213 7.94 16.70 -2.89
CA ASP A 213 7.63 16.10 -4.18
C ASP A 213 7.60 14.56 -4.11
N HIS A 214 8.60 13.92 -3.50
CA HIS A 214 8.65 12.46 -3.39
C HIS A 214 7.62 11.89 -2.39
N VAL A 215 7.27 12.62 -1.33
CA VAL A 215 6.19 12.21 -0.40
C VAL A 215 4.82 12.31 -1.09
N LEU A 216 4.56 13.39 -1.82
CA LEU A 216 3.36 13.52 -2.65
C LEU A 216 3.31 12.45 -3.75
N ALA A 217 4.42 12.21 -4.44
CA ALA A 217 4.53 11.18 -5.47
C ALA A 217 4.32 9.76 -4.90
N GLY A 218 4.83 9.45 -3.70
CA GLY A 218 4.56 8.19 -3.01
C GLY A 218 3.08 7.96 -2.71
N ALA A 219 2.34 9.01 -2.34
CA ALA A 219 0.90 8.96 -2.14
C ALA A 219 0.12 8.80 -3.45
N VAL A 220 0.53 9.50 -4.51
CA VAL A 220 -0.05 9.35 -5.86
C VAL A 220 0.22 7.94 -6.41
N LEU A 221 1.43 7.41 -6.24
CA LEU A 221 1.81 6.06 -6.68
C LEU A 221 0.96 4.99 -5.98
N ALA A 222 0.72 5.14 -4.68
CA ALA A 222 -0.18 4.26 -3.94
C ALA A 222 -1.62 4.29 -4.51
N LEU A 223 -2.13 5.47 -4.88
CA LEU A 223 -3.42 5.60 -5.57
C LEU A 223 -3.43 4.96 -6.97
N VAL A 224 -2.38 5.17 -7.76
CA VAL A 224 -2.29 4.67 -9.13
C VAL A 224 -2.28 3.14 -9.19
N VAL A 225 -1.75 2.47 -8.17
CA VAL A 225 -1.56 1.01 -8.18
C VAL A 225 -2.64 0.27 -7.36
N ASP A 226 -3.03 0.77 -6.17
CA ASP A 226 -4.16 0.24 -5.39
C ASP A 226 -4.87 1.36 -4.60
N GLY A 227 -5.69 2.13 -5.32
CA GLY A 227 -6.36 3.31 -4.79
C GLY A 227 -7.44 3.01 -3.75
N ARG A 228 -8.12 1.86 -3.85
CA ARG A 228 -9.05 1.40 -2.80
C ARG A 228 -8.31 1.28 -1.48
N ARG A 229 -7.16 0.62 -1.50
CA ARG A 229 -6.36 0.38 -0.29
C ARG A 229 -5.65 1.63 0.21
N ALA A 230 -5.25 2.54 -0.67
CA ALA A 230 -4.73 3.85 -0.28
C ALA A 230 -5.78 4.68 0.47
N ILE A 231 -7.02 4.71 -0.05
CA ILE A 231 -8.15 5.40 0.60
C ILE A 231 -8.50 4.75 1.94
N ASP A 232 -8.62 3.42 1.98
CA ASP A 232 -8.90 2.68 3.23
C ASP A 232 -7.78 2.84 4.28
N SER A 233 -6.51 2.86 3.86
CA SER A 233 -5.35 3.11 4.74
C SER A 233 -5.38 4.52 5.32
N ALA A 234 -5.59 5.54 4.47
CA ALA A 234 -5.66 6.94 4.90
C ALA A 234 -6.80 7.19 5.90
N PHE A 235 -7.98 6.61 5.64
CA PHE A 235 -9.13 6.76 6.52
C PHE A 235 -9.06 5.90 7.78
N ALA A 236 -8.51 4.68 7.72
CA ALA A 236 -8.29 3.87 8.92
C ALA A 236 -7.34 4.54 9.93
N ARG A 237 -6.35 5.30 9.43
CA ARG A 237 -5.45 6.12 10.26
C ARG A 237 -6.13 7.37 10.81
N HIS A 238 -6.99 8.04 10.02
CA HIS A 238 -7.81 9.16 10.52
C HIS A 238 -8.75 8.75 11.67
N LEU A 239 -9.30 7.52 11.63
CA LEU A 239 -10.14 6.99 12.71
C LEU A 239 -9.42 6.81 14.07
N VAL A 240 -8.09 6.90 14.12
CA VAL A 240 -7.29 6.96 15.36
C VAL A 240 -6.58 8.30 15.58
N GLY A 241 -7.05 9.35 14.91
CA GLY A 241 -6.56 10.73 15.08
C GLY A 241 -5.31 11.08 14.26
N THR A 242 -4.80 10.17 13.43
CA THR A 242 -3.68 10.45 12.52
C THR A 242 -4.24 11.01 11.21
N ASN A 243 -4.28 12.34 11.12
CA ASN A 243 -4.98 13.08 10.05
C ASN A 243 -4.13 13.28 8.79
N GLU A 244 -2.80 13.23 8.93
CA GLU A 244 -1.83 13.51 7.87
C GLU A 244 -1.98 12.60 6.63
N PRO A 245 -2.23 11.27 6.75
CA PRO A 245 -2.52 10.40 5.61
C PRO A 245 -3.75 10.84 4.79
N SER A 246 -4.76 11.40 5.45
CA SER A 246 -5.98 11.90 4.77
C SER A 246 -5.75 13.25 4.08
N ALA A 247 -4.83 14.09 4.60
CA ALA A 247 -4.36 15.27 3.90
C ALA A 247 -3.53 14.89 2.66
N LEU A 248 -2.59 13.96 2.79
CA LEU A 248 -1.83 13.44 1.64
C LEU A 248 -2.71 12.76 0.59
N LEU A 249 -3.79 12.09 1.00
CA LEU A 249 -4.82 11.57 0.07
C LEU A 249 -5.50 12.71 -0.73
N SER A 250 -5.91 13.77 -0.04
CA SER A 250 -6.51 14.98 -0.64
C SER A 250 -5.57 15.61 -1.68
N ASP A 251 -4.29 15.74 -1.33
CA ASP A 251 -3.27 16.33 -2.20
C ASP A 251 -2.92 15.43 -3.38
N ALA A 252 -2.82 14.12 -3.17
CA ALA A 252 -2.52 13.16 -4.24
C ALA A 252 -3.66 13.05 -5.27
N LEU A 253 -4.93 13.09 -4.81
CA LEU A 253 -6.08 13.21 -5.70
C LEU A 253 -6.07 14.54 -6.49
N ALA A 254 -5.61 15.64 -5.88
CA ALA A 254 -5.44 16.93 -6.56
C ALA A 254 -4.33 16.95 -7.62
N VAL A 255 -3.33 16.06 -7.54
CA VAL A 255 -2.34 15.85 -8.62
C VAL A 255 -2.97 15.06 -9.76
N LEU A 256 -3.64 13.95 -9.45
CA LEU A 256 -4.26 13.09 -10.45
C LEU A 256 -5.37 13.82 -11.24
N ALA A 257 -6.25 14.54 -10.55
CA ALA A 257 -7.27 15.36 -11.20
C ALA A 257 -6.66 16.41 -12.15
N ALA A 258 -5.54 17.03 -11.75
CA ALA A 258 -4.83 17.98 -12.61
C ALA A 258 -4.16 17.34 -13.85
N GLN A 259 -3.90 16.03 -13.86
CA GLN A 259 -3.38 15.32 -15.05
C GLN A 259 -4.49 14.67 -15.91
N ALA A 260 -5.69 14.48 -15.36
CA ALA A 260 -6.86 13.93 -16.07
C ALA A 260 -7.50 14.93 -17.06
N GLY A 261 -7.19 16.22 -16.93
CA GLY A 261 -7.77 17.31 -17.73
C GLY A 261 -9.08 17.84 -17.15
N ALA A 262 -9.91 18.48 -17.98
CA ALA A 262 -11.17 19.12 -17.55
C ALA A 262 -12.33 18.14 -17.27
N GLY A 263 -12.03 16.90 -16.86
CA GLY A 263 -13.03 15.88 -16.52
C GLY A 263 -13.00 15.56 -15.04
N ASP A 264 -14.18 15.47 -14.41
CA ASP A 264 -14.35 15.17 -12.98
C ASP A 264 -13.98 13.72 -12.59
N LYS A 265 -13.22 13.00 -13.42
CA LYS A 265 -12.96 11.56 -13.33
C LYS A 265 -11.47 11.27 -13.31
N VAL A 266 -11.03 10.57 -12.27
CA VAL A 266 -9.68 10.06 -12.09
C VAL A 266 -9.72 8.54 -12.04
N ARG A 267 -8.84 7.86 -12.77
CA ARG A 267 -8.61 6.42 -12.56
C ARG A 267 -7.57 6.22 -11.46
N VAL A 268 -7.92 5.33 -10.53
CA VAL A 268 -7.02 4.82 -9.49
C VAL A 268 -6.91 3.31 -9.65
N GLY A 269 -5.78 2.72 -9.26
CA GLY A 269 -5.55 1.29 -9.43
C GLY A 269 -6.40 0.43 -8.49
N GLY A 270 -6.47 -0.85 -8.79
CA GLY A 270 -7.07 -1.86 -7.90
C GLY A 270 -6.58 -3.26 -8.25
N PRO A 271 -6.65 -4.21 -7.31
CA PRO A 271 -6.24 -5.59 -7.51
C PRO A 271 -7.11 -6.32 -8.54
N ASP A 272 -8.39 -5.94 -8.63
CA ASP A 272 -9.39 -6.49 -9.55
C ASP A 272 -9.55 -5.62 -10.83
N GLY A 273 -8.62 -4.69 -11.06
CA GLY A 273 -8.67 -3.69 -12.14
C GLY A 273 -8.85 -2.25 -11.64
N ASP A 274 -8.73 -1.31 -12.58
CA ASP A 274 -8.83 0.13 -12.31
C ASP A 274 -10.23 0.53 -11.80
N VAL A 275 -10.26 1.49 -10.89
CA VAL A 275 -11.48 2.03 -10.28
C VAL A 275 -11.62 3.50 -10.63
N GLU A 276 -12.84 3.95 -10.92
CA GLU A 276 -13.13 5.35 -11.17
C GLU A 276 -13.40 6.09 -9.85
N VAL A 277 -12.61 7.12 -9.58
CA VAL A 277 -12.92 8.20 -8.64
C VAL A 277 -13.56 9.32 -9.45
N SER A 278 -14.80 9.70 -9.13
CA SER A 278 -15.59 10.67 -9.89
C SER A 278 -16.06 11.85 -9.04
N ALA A 279 -16.59 12.91 -9.67
CA ALA A 279 -17.11 14.10 -9.00
C ALA A 279 -16.09 14.71 -8.00
N VAL A 280 -14.83 14.80 -8.42
CA VAL A 280 -13.72 15.34 -7.61
C VAL A 280 -13.93 16.84 -7.40
N LYS A 281 -14.10 17.25 -6.14
CA LYS A 281 -14.30 18.63 -5.72
C LYS A 281 -13.00 19.17 -5.14
N SER A 282 -12.47 20.23 -5.76
CA SER A 282 -11.30 20.95 -5.25
C SER A 282 -11.67 22.26 -4.54
N ALA A 283 -10.93 22.59 -3.48
CA ALA A 283 -10.98 23.93 -2.89
C ALA A 283 -10.19 24.94 -3.74
N ALA A 284 -10.37 26.24 -3.47
CA ALA A 284 -9.60 27.31 -4.12
C ALA A 284 -8.08 27.20 -3.85
N SER A 285 -7.69 26.52 -2.78
CA SER A 285 -6.32 26.13 -2.45
C SER A 285 -5.71 25.05 -3.36
N GLY A 286 -6.54 24.36 -4.15
CA GLY A 286 -6.14 23.33 -5.12
C GLY A 286 -6.24 21.88 -4.61
N ASP A 287 -6.38 21.66 -3.31
CA ASP A 287 -6.58 20.34 -2.69
C ASP A 287 -8.01 19.78 -2.90
N VAL A 288 -8.20 18.47 -2.70
CA VAL A 288 -9.50 17.79 -2.87
C VAL A 288 -10.29 17.71 -1.56
N THR A 289 -11.49 18.28 -1.54
CA THR A 289 -12.42 18.30 -0.40
C THR A 289 -13.55 17.27 -0.52
N GLY A 290 -13.69 16.61 -1.67
CA GLY A 290 -14.65 15.52 -1.84
C GLY A 290 -14.51 14.79 -3.16
N PHE A 291 -15.03 13.57 -3.22
CA PHE A 291 -15.02 12.71 -4.41
C PHE A 291 -16.07 11.60 -4.27
N THR A 292 -16.31 10.82 -5.32
CA THR A 292 -17.20 9.65 -5.32
C THR A 292 -16.42 8.40 -5.70
N LEU A 293 -16.59 7.33 -4.92
CA LEU A 293 -15.98 6.01 -5.14
C LEU A 293 -17.04 4.93 -4.83
N ASP A 294 -17.18 3.90 -5.67
CA ASP A 294 -18.23 2.87 -5.55
C ASP A 294 -19.66 3.46 -5.42
N GLY A 295 -19.92 4.61 -6.06
CA GLY A 295 -21.20 5.34 -5.93
C GLY A 295 -21.43 6.00 -4.56
N ALA A 296 -20.47 5.92 -3.63
CA ALA A 296 -20.51 6.60 -2.35
C ALA A 296 -19.73 7.91 -2.40
N SER A 297 -20.37 9.02 -2.02
CA SER A 297 -19.72 10.34 -1.92
C SER A 297 -18.92 10.46 -0.62
N TYR A 298 -17.65 10.79 -0.73
CA TYR A 298 -16.74 11.12 0.37
C TYR A 298 -16.54 12.64 0.47
N THR A 299 -16.30 13.13 1.68
CA THR A 299 -16.02 14.54 1.96
C THR A 299 -14.95 14.64 3.03
N LEU A 300 -13.96 15.51 2.80
CA LEU A 300 -12.81 15.75 3.65
C LEU A 300 -12.86 17.20 4.14
N GLU A 301 -13.17 17.39 5.41
CA GLU A 301 -13.35 18.71 6.02
C GLU A 301 -11.99 19.24 6.46
N ARG A 302 -11.34 20.02 5.58
CA ARG A 302 -10.07 20.69 5.85
C ARG A 302 -10.31 22.02 6.56
N VAL A 303 -9.84 22.17 7.80
CA VAL A 303 -10.18 23.32 8.64
C VAL A 303 -9.07 24.38 8.60
N SER A 304 -9.35 25.55 8.03
CA SER A 304 -8.46 26.73 8.06
C SER A 304 -8.21 27.21 9.50
N PRO A 305 -7.01 27.70 9.88
CA PRO A 305 -5.82 27.91 9.05
C PRO A 305 -4.88 26.70 8.97
N ALA A 306 -5.16 25.61 9.69
CA ALA A 306 -4.31 24.43 9.70
C ALA A 306 -4.44 23.59 8.42
N PHE A 307 -5.60 23.65 7.74
CA PHE A 307 -6.04 22.78 6.64
C PHE A 307 -5.81 21.27 6.88
N ALA A 308 -5.65 20.86 8.14
CA ALA A 308 -5.70 19.45 8.51
C ALA A 308 -7.12 18.91 8.25
N VAL A 309 -7.21 17.65 7.84
CA VAL A 309 -8.50 16.95 7.70
C VAL A 309 -9.05 16.71 9.11
N GLY A 310 -10.02 17.52 9.53
CA GLY A 310 -10.65 17.46 10.85
C GLY A 310 -11.76 16.41 10.92
N ALA A 311 -12.41 16.11 9.80
CA ALA A 311 -13.38 15.04 9.67
C ALA A 311 -13.41 14.47 8.25
N VAL A 312 -13.67 13.17 8.13
CA VAL A 312 -14.02 12.51 6.88
C VAL A 312 -15.45 11.96 6.98
N LYS A 313 -16.28 12.26 5.98
CA LYS A 313 -17.67 11.78 5.88
C LYS A 313 -17.86 10.93 4.63
N ARG A 314 -18.76 9.94 4.70
CA ARG A 314 -19.26 9.12 3.58
C ARG A 314 -20.79 9.18 3.58
N GLY A 315 -21.38 9.67 2.49
CA GLY A 315 -22.83 9.91 2.41
C GLY A 315 -23.34 10.90 3.48
N GLY A 316 -22.52 11.87 3.89
CA GLY A 316 -22.84 12.85 4.94
C GLY A 316 -22.63 12.38 6.39
N VAL A 317 -22.50 11.07 6.62
CA VAL A 317 -22.22 10.48 7.94
C VAL A 317 -20.71 10.35 8.15
N PRO A 318 -20.15 10.52 9.37
CA PRO A 318 -18.74 10.25 9.63
C PRO A 318 -18.30 8.86 9.13
N VAL A 319 -17.07 8.76 8.61
CA VAL A 319 -16.49 7.47 8.23
C VAL A 319 -16.35 6.57 9.45
N SER A 320 -16.49 5.26 9.24
CA SER A 320 -16.33 4.20 10.21
C SER A 320 -15.65 3.01 9.52
N LEU A 321 -15.13 2.05 10.29
CA LEU A 321 -14.48 0.86 9.72
C LEU A 321 -15.41 0.02 8.82
N SER A 322 -16.73 0.02 9.09
CA SER A 322 -17.72 -0.66 8.24
C SER A 322 -17.85 -0.05 6.83
N HIS A 323 -17.26 1.13 6.59
CA HIS A 323 -17.20 1.75 5.27
C HIS A 323 -15.94 1.40 4.47
N LEU A 324 -14.93 0.78 5.10
CA LEU A 324 -13.58 0.62 4.57
C LEU A 324 -13.28 -0.88 4.37
N LYS A 325 -13.41 -1.37 3.13
CA LYS A 325 -13.45 -2.82 2.81
C LYS A 325 -12.14 -3.55 3.11
N ALA A 326 -11.00 -2.89 2.87
CA ALA A 326 -9.67 -3.43 3.10
C ALA A 326 -9.12 -3.06 4.49
N ALA A 327 -9.75 -2.15 5.22
CA ALA A 327 -9.25 -1.70 6.52
C ALA A 327 -9.32 -2.79 7.59
N ARG A 328 -8.32 -2.79 8.46
CA ARG A 328 -8.25 -3.56 9.70
C ARG A 328 -8.52 -2.63 10.89
N PHE A 329 -8.88 -3.20 12.03
CA PHE A 329 -9.09 -2.40 13.24
C PHE A 329 -7.78 -1.64 13.58
N PRO A 330 -7.80 -0.29 13.71
CA PRO A 330 -6.57 0.48 13.80
C PRO A 330 -5.92 0.32 15.17
N VAL A 331 -4.59 0.43 15.23
CA VAL A 331 -3.80 0.20 16.45
C VAL A 331 -2.80 1.32 16.70
N VAL A 332 -2.71 1.75 17.96
CA VAL A 332 -1.88 2.86 18.43
C VAL A 332 -0.96 2.43 19.57
N ASP A 333 0.15 3.13 19.73
CA ASP A 333 0.98 3.03 20.92
C ASP A 333 0.24 3.59 22.14
N GLY A 334 0.40 2.94 23.29
CA GLY A 334 -0.28 3.36 24.51
C GLY A 334 0.15 2.58 25.76
N ALA A 335 -0.25 3.07 26.92
CA ALA A 335 -0.22 2.33 28.17
C ALA A 335 -1.60 1.71 28.51
N LEU A 336 -2.67 2.29 27.97
CA LEU A 336 -4.06 1.91 28.17
C LEU A 336 -4.82 2.08 26.84
N TRP A 337 -5.76 1.17 26.56
CA TRP A 337 -6.68 1.22 25.42
C TRP A 337 -8.07 0.82 25.87
N GLY A 338 -9.10 1.52 25.40
CA GLY A 338 -10.49 1.24 25.74
C GLY A 338 -11.45 2.01 24.86
N ALA A 339 -12.71 1.58 24.86
CA ALA A 339 -13.82 2.27 24.21
C ALA A 339 -15.04 2.25 25.15
N ALA A 340 -15.93 3.24 25.05
CA ALA A 340 -17.13 3.27 25.86
C ALA A 340 -17.98 2.00 25.64
N GLY A 341 -18.20 1.22 26.69
CA GLY A 341 -18.91 -0.07 26.63
C GLY A 341 -18.04 -1.28 26.24
N ALA A 342 -16.71 -1.15 26.20
CA ALA A 342 -15.77 -2.26 26.03
C ALA A 342 -14.81 -2.38 27.24
N PRO A 343 -14.19 -3.55 27.49
CA PRO A 343 -13.17 -3.68 28.53
C PRO A 343 -11.95 -2.80 28.26
N THR A 344 -11.40 -2.19 29.31
CA THR A 344 -10.13 -1.45 29.22
C THR A 344 -8.96 -2.44 29.32
N PHE A 345 -8.01 -2.32 28.40
CA PHE A 345 -6.77 -3.08 28.37
C PHE A 345 -5.60 -2.19 28.77
N GLY A 346 -4.75 -2.66 29.68
CA GLY A 346 -3.46 -2.05 30.00
C GLY A 346 -2.30 -2.79 29.34
N ARG A 347 -1.17 -2.10 29.16
CA ARG A 347 0.08 -2.70 28.71
C ARG A 347 0.59 -3.65 29.81
N LEU A 348 0.69 -4.95 29.50
CA LEU A 348 1.16 -5.97 30.43
C LEU A 348 2.63 -6.36 30.18
N ARG A 349 3.08 -6.37 28.92
CA ARG A 349 4.49 -6.63 28.57
C ARG A 349 4.88 -5.98 27.25
N GLY A 350 6.11 -5.45 27.20
CA GLY A 350 6.80 -5.07 25.97
C GLY A 350 6.32 -3.76 25.33
N ALA A 351 6.27 -3.73 24.00
CA ALA A 351 5.89 -2.56 23.21
C ALA A 351 4.68 -2.80 22.29
N PRO A 352 3.54 -3.32 22.81
CA PRO A 352 2.37 -3.58 21.99
C PRO A 352 1.77 -2.30 21.43
N ARG A 353 1.33 -2.37 20.17
CA ARG A 353 0.36 -1.42 19.60
C ARG A 353 -1.00 -2.09 19.58
N ALA A 354 -2.03 -1.39 20.03
CA ALA A 354 -3.36 -1.97 20.16
C ALA A 354 -4.48 -0.98 19.89
N GLY A 355 -5.68 -1.52 19.71
CA GLY A 355 -6.92 -0.79 19.54
C GLY A 355 -8.09 -1.61 20.09
N VAL A 356 -9.03 -0.90 20.73
CA VAL A 356 -10.24 -1.49 21.32
C VAL A 356 -11.43 -0.70 20.79
N GLY A 357 -12.49 -1.40 20.40
CA GLY A 357 -13.73 -0.78 19.91
C GLY A 357 -14.96 -1.60 20.26
N THR A 358 -16.14 -1.00 20.11
CA THR A 358 -17.44 -1.66 20.28
C THR A 358 -18.00 -2.14 18.94
N GLY A 359 -18.87 -3.15 18.98
CA GLY A 359 -19.69 -3.53 17.82
C GLY A 359 -19.08 -4.58 16.89
N GLY A 360 -18.10 -5.36 17.36
CA GLY A 360 -17.70 -6.57 16.65
C GLY A 360 -18.85 -7.58 16.67
N ALA A 361 -19.42 -7.88 15.51
CA ALA A 361 -20.32 -9.02 15.34
C ALA A 361 -19.47 -10.29 15.28
N GLY A 362 -19.62 -11.16 16.28
CA GLY A 362 -19.06 -12.51 16.21
C GLY A 362 -19.97 -13.46 15.40
N ASN A 363 -19.40 -14.55 14.89
CA ASN A 363 -20.10 -15.62 14.16
C ASN A 363 -21.26 -16.27 14.95
N GLY A 364 -21.34 -16.06 16.26
CA GLY A 364 -22.46 -16.46 17.12
C GLY A 364 -23.53 -15.38 17.35
N GLY A 365 -23.54 -14.29 16.59
CA GLY A 365 -24.50 -13.18 16.73
C GLY A 365 -24.33 -12.31 17.99
N GLN A 366 -23.41 -12.68 18.89
CA GLN A 366 -23.07 -11.86 20.05
C GLN A 366 -22.35 -10.58 19.61
N ARG A 367 -22.85 -9.43 20.07
CA ARG A 367 -22.14 -8.14 20.01
C ARG A 367 -21.15 -8.10 21.16
N GLY A 368 -19.85 -8.04 20.83
CA GLY A 368 -18.78 -7.92 21.82
C GLY A 368 -17.81 -6.79 21.48
N ALA A 369 -16.75 -6.68 22.26
CA ALA A 369 -15.65 -5.78 21.94
C ALA A 369 -14.85 -6.32 20.75
N THR A 370 -14.32 -5.44 19.92
CA THR A 370 -13.24 -5.79 18.99
C THR A 370 -11.93 -5.33 19.61
N VAL A 371 -10.98 -6.23 19.75
CA VAL A 371 -9.62 -5.93 20.24
C VAL A 371 -8.65 -6.36 19.16
N ARG A 372 -7.83 -5.43 18.69
CA ARG A 372 -6.70 -5.77 17.81
C ARG A 372 -5.40 -5.34 18.46
N MET A 373 -4.39 -6.19 18.31
CA MET A 373 -3.05 -6.00 18.80
C MET A 373 -2.03 -6.34 17.70
N VAL A 374 -0.89 -5.67 17.74
CA VAL A 374 0.32 -6.01 17.00
C VAL A 374 1.51 -6.04 17.96
N GLY A 375 2.34 -7.08 17.87
CA GLY A 375 3.61 -7.14 18.57
C GLY A 375 4.69 -6.35 17.83
N VAL A 376 5.36 -5.43 18.52
CA VAL A 376 6.46 -4.60 18.00
C VAL A 376 7.77 -4.88 18.75
N GLY A 377 7.68 -5.35 19.99
CA GLY A 377 8.80 -5.68 20.86
C GLY A 377 9.80 -6.65 20.24
N ALA A 378 11.09 -6.46 20.54
CA ALA A 378 12.17 -7.23 19.94
C ALA A 378 12.29 -8.68 20.46
N GLN A 379 11.69 -8.99 21.62
CA GLN A 379 11.88 -10.27 22.32
C GLN A 379 10.55 -10.87 22.81
N GLY A 380 10.30 -12.13 22.43
CA GLY A 380 9.17 -12.92 22.92
C GLY A 380 7.81 -12.41 22.43
N LEU A 381 6.82 -12.45 23.33
CA LEU A 381 5.47 -11.95 23.13
C LEU A 381 5.29 -10.61 23.86
N ASP A 382 4.83 -9.60 23.13
CA ASP A 382 4.18 -8.44 23.75
C ASP A 382 2.83 -8.86 24.32
N ALA A 383 2.31 -8.14 25.31
CA ALA A 383 1.01 -8.41 25.91
C ALA A 383 0.24 -7.14 26.32
N ILE A 384 -1.06 -7.11 26.03
CA ILE A 384 -2.04 -6.20 26.64
C ILE A 384 -3.00 -7.04 27.47
N GLY A 385 -3.42 -6.57 28.65
CA GLY A 385 -4.26 -7.33 29.56
C GLY A 385 -5.40 -6.54 30.18
N THR A 386 -6.51 -7.22 30.45
CA THR A 386 -7.67 -6.68 31.16
C THR A 386 -7.99 -7.56 32.38
N SER A 387 -8.58 -6.98 33.41
CA SER A 387 -9.00 -7.72 34.61
C SER A 387 -10.14 -8.69 34.25
N PRO A 388 -10.06 -9.98 34.64
CA PRO A 388 -11.17 -10.91 34.44
C PRO A 388 -12.35 -10.57 35.38
N PRO A 389 -13.56 -11.06 35.07
CA PRO A 389 -14.71 -10.98 35.98
C PRO A 389 -14.63 -11.94 37.19
N GLY A 390 -13.63 -12.82 37.25
CA GLY A 390 -13.41 -13.78 38.34
C GLY A 390 -12.16 -14.65 38.14
N ASP A 391 -11.86 -15.51 39.13
CA ASP A 391 -10.78 -16.52 39.04
C ASP A 391 -11.16 -17.68 38.08
N ASP A 392 -12.46 -17.97 38.00
CA ASP A 392 -13.09 -18.72 36.91
C ASP A 392 -13.49 -17.72 35.81
N VAL A 393 -13.22 -18.08 34.55
CA VAL A 393 -13.47 -17.19 33.41
C VAL A 393 -13.75 -17.96 32.13
N LYS A 394 -14.73 -17.46 31.37
CA LYS A 394 -15.03 -17.86 30.01
C LYS A 394 -14.69 -16.73 29.04
N VAL A 395 -13.89 -17.03 28.03
CA VAL A 395 -13.50 -16.12 26.94
C VAL A 395 -14.09 -16.64 25.62
N GLU A 396 -14.91 -15.82 24.97
CA GLU A 396 -15.49 -16.13 23.65
C GLU A 396 -15.14 -15.01 22.68
N ALA A 397 -14.63 -15.35 21.49
CA ALA A 397 -14.28 -14.40 20.42
C ALA A 397 -14.05 -15.13 19.08
N ASP A 398 -14.16 -14.43 17.96
CA ASP A 398 -13.57 -14.88 16.70
C ASP A 398 -12.13 -14.37 16.59
N VAL A 399 -11.18 -15.28 16.41
CA VAL A 399 -9.74 -14.98 16.39
C VAL A 399 -9.22 -14.98 14.95
N THR A 400 -8.52 -13.90 14.61
CA THR A 400 -7.63 -13.83 13.45
C THR A 400 -6.20 -13.61 13.93
N VAL A 401 -5.25 -14.43 13.45
CA VAL A 401 -3.81 -14.22 13.66
C VAL A 401 -3.14 -14.16 12.30
N THR A 402 -2.32 -13.14 12.06
CA THR A 402 -1.58 -12.94 10.80
C THR A 402 -0.10 -12.71 11.10
N GLY A 403 0.79 -13.33 10.31
CA GLY A 403 2.23 -13.06 10.34
C GLY A 403 3.07 -13.93 11.28
N GLY A 404 2.45 -14.83 12.07
CA GLY A 404 3.20 -15.73 12.95
C GLY A 404 2.41 -16.18 14.18
N ARG A 405 3.05 -16.13 15.35
CA ARG A 405 2.53 -16.67 16.62
C ARG A 405 1.91 -15.60 17.52
N GLY A 406 0.68 -15.84 17.96
CA GLY A 406 -0.06 -14.97 18.87
C GLY A 406 -1.34 -15.63 19.38
N GLY A 407 -2.10 -14.97 20.25
CA GLY A 407 -3.35 -15.53 20.79
C GLY A 407 -3.81 -14.86 22.08
N VAL A 408 -4.34 -15.66 23.00
CA VAL A 408 -4.87 -15.21 24.29
C VAL A 408 -4.15 -15.93 25.44
N VAL A 409 -3.83 -15.23 26.52
CA VAL A 409 -3.24 -15.80 27.74
C VAL A 409 -4.15 -15.54 28.92
N LEU A 410 -4.53 -16.61 29.60
CA LEU A 410 -5.34 -16.60 30.82
C LEU A 410 -4.44 -16.58 32.06
N ARG A 411 -4.92 -15.91 33.11
CA ARG A 411 -4.16 -15.66 34.35
C ARG A 411 -2.78 -15.07 34.04
N ALA A 412 -2.78 -14.15 33.09
CA ALA A 412 -1.60 -13.50 32.57
C ALA A 412 -0.99 -12.55 33.61
N SER A 413 0.32 -12.59 33.79
CA SER A 413 1.05 -11.60 34.59
C SER A 413 2.43 -11.33 34.02
N SER A 414 2.91 -10.09 34.20
CA SER A 414 4.27 -9.69 33.84
C SER A 414 5.28 -10.42 34.73
N ALA A 415 6.31 -10.99 34.14
CA ALA A 415 7.48 -11.52 34.84
C ALA A 415 8.75 -10.81 34.39
N ARG A 416 9.82 -10.92 35.17
CA ARG A 416 11.09 -10.20 34.96
C ARG A 416 11.58 -10.28 33.51
N ASP A 417 11.60 -11.50 32.96
CA ASP A 417 12.14 -11.81 31.64
C ASP A 417 11.04 -12.31 30.68
N GLY A 418 9.78 -12.26 31.09
CA GLY A 418 8.73 -13.14 30.55
C GLY A 418 7.30 -12.64 30.71
N LEU A 419 6.39 -13.41 30.13
CA LEU A 419 4.98 -13.43 30.52
C LEU A 419 4.76 -14.73 31.31
N ARG A 420 3.95 -14.72 32.36
CA ARG A 420 3.40 -15.92 33.02
C ARG A 420 1.93 -16.06 32.66
N GLY A 421 1.41 -17.30 32.68
CA GLY A 421 0.00 -17.59 32.46
C GLY A 421 -0.21 -18.84 31.61
N VAL A 422 -1.44 -19.07 31.16
CA VAL A 422 -1.80 -20.19 30.28
C VAL A 422 -2.23 -19.67 28.92
N GLY A 423 -1.42 -19.93 27.90
CA GLY A 423 -1.61 -19.48 26.53
C GLY A 423 -2.43 -20.43 25.69
N VAL A 424 -3.45 -19.87 25.03
CA VAL A 424 -4.12 -20.42 23.87
C VAL A 424 -3.55 -19.69 22.65
N LEU A 425 -2.63 -20.35 21.95
CA LEU A 425 -1.82 -19.74 20.90
C LEU A 425 -2.14 -20.34 19.53
N PHE A 426 -1.97 -19.50 18.51
CA PHE A 426 -2.16 -19.82 17.12
C PHE A 426 -0.83 -19.58 16.40
N SER A 427 -0.35 -20.59 15.68
CA SER A 427 0.92 -20.52 14.94
C SER A 427 0.84 -21.37 13.67
N SER A 428 1.01 -20.77 12.49
CA SER A 428 1.14 -21.46 11.19
C SER A 428 0.20 -22.66 10.97
N GLY A 429 -1.11 -22.49 11.20
CA GLY A 429 -2.09 -23.57 11.05
C GLY A 429 -2.15 -24.56 12.23
N LYS A 430 -1.69 -24.16 13.42
CA LYS A 430 -1.80 -24.92 14.68
C LYS A 430 -2.47 -24.13 15.78
N LEU A 431 -3.18 -24.85 16.64
CA LEU A 431 -3.66 -24.44 17.96
C LEU A 431 -2.78 -25.09 19.02
N GLU A 432 -2.26 -24.29 19.94
CA GLU A 432 -1.36 -24.73 21.02
C GLU A 432 -1.95 -24.32 22.37
N LEU A 433 -1.94 -25.23 23.35
CA LEU A 433 -2.29 -24.94 24.74
C LEU A 433 -1.05 -25.13 25.60
N VAL A 434 -0.49 -24.03 26.11
CA VAL A 434 0.80 -23.99 26.82
C VAL A 434 0.69 -23.24 28.14
N SER A 435 1.53 -23.57 29.13
CA SER A 435 1.81 -22.70 30.26
C SER A 435 3.12 -21.95 30.06
N PHE A 436 3.17 -20.69 30.48
CA PHE A 436 4.39 -19.89 30.56
C PHE A 436 4.87 -19.77 32.01
N GLY A 437 6.11 -20.17 32.25
CA GLY A 437 6.79 -20.03 33.55
C GLY A 437 7.51 -18.69 33.73
N ASP A 438 8.23 -18.58 34.85
CA ASP A 438 8.84 -17.36 35.37
C ASP A 438 9.79 -16.60 34.43
N LYS A 439 10.41 -17.33 33.49
CA LYS A 439 11.33 -16.80 32.46
C LYS A 439 10.71 -16.78 31.06
N GLY A 440 9.39 -16.88 30.94
CA GLY A 440 8.70 -17.09 29.67
C GLY A 440 8.93 -18.47 29.05
N ALA A 441 9.53 -19.40 29.79
CA ALA A 441 9.71 -20.79 29.35
C ALA A 441 8.34 -21.46 29.17
N GLU A 442 8.16 -22.13 28.04
CA GLU A 442 6.89 -22.72 27.65
C GLU A 442 6.85 -24.21 27.99
N SER A 443 5.68 -24.70 28.38
CA SER A 443 5.45 -26.14 28.58
C SER A 443 4.06 -26.50 28.06
N PRO A 444 3.91 -27.50 27.17
CA PRO A 444 2.61 -27.86 26.61
C PRO A 444 1.72 -28.48 27.70
N LEU A 445 0.47 -28.05 27.77
CA LEU A 445 -0.56 -28.65 28.63
C LEU A 445 -1.46 -29.64 27.87
N ALA A 446 -1.45 -29.57 26.53
CA ALA A 446 -2.09 -30.52 25.63
C ALA A 446 -1.27 -30.66 24.34
N PRO A 447 -1.40 -31.78 23.59
CA PRO A 447 -0.88 -31.88 22.22
C PRO A 447 -1.47 -30.78 21.33
N ALA A 448 -0.66 -30.22 20.43
CA ALA A 448 -1.13 -29.21 19.49
C ALA A 448 -2.11 -29.80 18.46
N ALA A 449 -3.16 -29.06 18.13
CA ALA A 449 -4.14 -29.45 17.11
C ALA A 449 -3.92 -28.67 15.82
N SER A 450 -4.18 -29.29 14.66
CA SER A 450 -4.13 -28.57 13.37
C SER A 450 -5.39 -27.71 13.18
N LEU A 451 -5.22 -26.47 12.73
CA LEU A 451 -6.28 -25.54 12.34
C LEU A 451 -6.20 -25.28 10.84
N THR A 452 -7.30 -25.54 10.14
CA THR A 452 -7.39 -25.45 8.67
C THR A 452 -7.89 -24.10 8.17
N THR A 453 -8.54 -23.30 9.03
CA THR A 453 -9.21 -22.05 8.65
C THR A 453 -9.00 -20.93 9.67
N MET A 454 -8.89 -19.69 9.18
CA MET A 454 -8.97 -18.46 9.97
C MET A 454 -9.85 -17.44 9.21
N PRO A 455 -10.67 -16.62 9.88
CA PRO A 455 -10.89 -16.56 11.33
C PRO A 455 -11.50 -17.85 11.89
N THR A 456 -11.22 -18.13 13.16
CA THR A 456 -11.81 -19.27 13.89
C THR A 456 -12.48 -18.78 15.17
N HIS A 457 -13.70 -19.24 15.42
CA HIS A 457 -14.39 -18.99 16.69
C HIS A 457 -13.73 -19.76 17.82
N ILE A 458 -13.43 -19.10 18.94
CA ILE A 458 -12.89 -19.71 20.16
C ILE A 458 -13.88 -19.57 21.32
N ALA A 459 -13.94 -20.63 22.13
CA ALA A 459 -14.52 -20.61 23.46
C ALA A 459 -13.54 -21.27 24.43
N VAL A 460 -12.92 -20.46 25.29
CA VAL A 460 -12.01 -20.93 26.34
C VAL A 460 -12.72 -20.85 27.68
N THR A 461 -12.79 -21.96 28.40
CA THR A 461 -13.38 -22.05 29.73
C THR A 461 -12.31 -22.46 30.72
N LEU A 462 -12.10 -21.65 31.76
CA LEU A 462 -11.19 -21.92 32.86
C LEU A 462 -11.99 -22.00 34.16
N LYS A 463 -11.96 -23.16 34.81
CA LYS A 463 -12.68 -23.42 36.06
C LYS A 463 -11.75 -24.09 37.08
N GLY A 464 -11.42 -23.40 38.16
CA GLY A 464 -10.47 -23.85 39.17
C GLY A 464 -9.08 -24.08 38.57
N ALA A 465 -8.69 -25.35 38.43
CA ALA A 465 -7.45 -25.74 37.77
C ALA A 465 -7.67 -26.29 36.35
N ASP A 466 -8.90 -26.58 35.93
CA ASP A 466 -9.17 -27.22 34.65
C ASP A 466 -9.41 -26.17 33.56
N ILE A 467 -8.76 -26.35 32.40
CA ILE A 467 -8.94 -25.50 31.22
C ILE A 467 -9.41 -26.33 30.02
N GLU A 468 -10.45 -25.84 29.34
CA GLU A 468 -10.96 -26.37 28.07
C GLU A 468 -10.97 -25.27 27.01
N VAL A 469 -10.34 -25.54 25.87
CA VAL A 469 -10.32 -24.68 24.69
C VAL A 469 -11.13 -25.38 23.60
N LYS A 470 -12.12 -24.69 23.03
CA LYS A 470 -12.74 -25.05 21.75
C LYS A 470 -12.35 -24.02 20.70
N ALA A 471 -11.95 -24.48 19.52
CA ALA A 471 -11.60 -23.63 18.39
C ALA A 471 -12.04 -24.33 17.10
N GLY A 472 -13.13 -23.86 16.49
CA GLY A 472 -13.78 -24.58 15.39
C GLY A 472 -14.22 -25.99 15.82
N ASP A 473 -13.74 -27.02 15.11
CA ASP A 473 -13.98 -28.43 15.45
C ASP A 473 -12.97 -29.02 16.46
N LYS A 474 -11.93 -28.26 16.83
CA LYS A 474 -10.86 -28.74 17.73
C LYS A 474 -11.19 -28.45 19.18
N THR A 475 -10.87 -29.40 20.07
CA THR A 475 -10.93 -29.23 21.52
C THR A 475 -9.60 -29.62 22.15
N LEU A 476 -9.02 -28.74 22.97
CA LEU A 476 -7.87 -29.04 23.83
C LEU A 476 -8.29 -28.94 25.30
N LYS A 477 -7.73 -29.80 26.15
CA LYS A 477 -7.96 -29.78 27.61
C LYS A 477 -6.65 -29.94 28.34
N GLY A 478 -6.50 -29.26 29.47
CA GLY A 478 -5.30 -29.33 30.30
C GLY A 478 -5.57 -28.89 31.74
N LYS A 479 -4.52 -28.96 32.57
CA LYS A 479 -4.56 -28.44 33.95
C LYS A 479 -3.60 -27.26 34.11
N VAL A 480 -4.10 -26.20 34.73
CA VAL A 480 -3.35 -24.98 35.04
C VAL A 480 -2.46 -25.23 36.26
N PRO A 481 -1.13 -24.98 36.18
CA PRO A 481 -0.21 -25.08 37.32
C PRO A 481 -0.65 -24.21 38.50
N GLU A 482 -0.41 -24.68 39.73
CA GLU A 482 -0.83 -23.99 40.96
C GLU A 482 -0.21 -22.59 41.11
N GLN A 483 1.03 -22.38 40.64
CA GLN A 483 1.65 -21.06 40.61
C GLN A 483 0.95 -20.04 39.68
N LEU A 484 0.02 -20.50 38.82
CA LEU A 484 -0.76 -19.69 37.88
C LEU A 484 -2.23 -19.63 38.31
N ARG A 485 -2.50 -19.29 39.59
CA ARG A 485 -3.87 -19.19 40.14
C ARG A 485 -4.60 -17.87 39.87
N ARG A 486 -3.88 -16.76 39.62
CA ARG A 486 -4.47 -15.41 39.42
C ARG A 486 -3.74 -14.66 38.32
N GLY A 487 -4.44 -13.75 37.65
CA GLY A 487 -3.87 -12.82 36.67
C GLY A 487 -4.94 -12.25 35.72
N GLN A 488 -4.49 -11.53 34.71
CA GLN A 488 -5.34 -10.89 33.70
C GLN A 488 -5.80 -11.86 32.61
N VAL A 489 -6.77 -11.46 31.79
CA VAL A 489 -6.93 -12.01 30.43
C VAL A 489 -6.14 -11.11 29.49
N ALA A 490 -5.13 -11.66 28.83
CA ALA A 490 -4.26 -10.91 27.94
C ALA A 490 -4.38 -11.35 26.48
N VAL A 491 -4.28 -10.39 25.56
CA VAL A 491 -3.99 -10.64 24.14
C VAL A 491 -2.48 -10.59 23.98
N VAL A 492 -1.91 -11.49 23.19
CA VAL A 492 -0.45 -11.61 23.00
C VAL A 492 -0.07 -11.79 21.54
N ALA A 493 1.06 -11.20 21.15
CA ALA A 493 1.57 -11.25 19.79
C ALA A 493 3.11 -11.19 19.78
N ALA A 494 3.74 -12.02 18.95
CA ALA A 494 5.17 -11.87 18.66
C ALA A 494 5.43 -10.69 17.71
N ARG A 495 6.70 -10.31 17.53
CA ARG A 495 7.11 -9.21 16.65
C ARG A 495 6.56 -9.39 15.22
N GLY A 496 5.88 -8.37 14.70
CA GLY A 496 5.28 -8.37 13.36
C GLY A 496 4.00 -9.20 13.24
N VAL A 497 3.55 -9.85 14.32
CA VAL A 497 2.31 -10.63 14.34
C VAL A 497 1.16 -9.73 14.73
N SER A 498 0.05 -9.83 14.03
CA SER A 498 -1.20 -9.18 14.39
C SER A 498 -2.22 -10.20 14.88
N VAL A 499 -2.86 -9.91 16.00
CA VAL A 499 -3.96 -10.68 16.60
C VAL A 499 -5.19 -9.80 16.69
N GLN A 500 -6.31 -10.28 16.18
CA GLN A 500 -7.62 -9.63 16.30
C GLN A 500 -8.62 -10.59 16.93
N LEU A 501 -9.28 -10.14 18.00
CA LEU A 501 -10.41 -10.77 18.66
C LEU A 501 -11.66 -9.95 18.30
N SER A 502 -12.60 -10.54 17.57
CA SER A 502 -13.86 -9.89 17.19
C SER A 502 -15.00 -10.49 18.01
N GLY A 503 -15.92 -9.65 18.51
CA GLY A 503 -17.02 -10.12 19.37
C GLY A 503 -16.57 -10.63 20.73
N LEU A 504 -15.45 -10.12 21.27
CA LEU A 504 -14.88 -10.54 22.55
C LEU A 504 -15.89 -10.36 23.69
N SER A 505 -16.16 -11.48 24.37
CA SER A 505 -16.99 -11.60 25.56
C SER A 505 -16.17 -12.26 26.68
N LEU A 506 -16.14 -11.62 27.85
CA LEU A 506 -15.52 -12.13 29.08
C LEU A 506 -16.63 -12.36 30.11
N ARG A 507 -16.76 -13.59 30.61
CA ARG A 507 -17.78 -13.98 31.60
C ARG A 507 -17.14 -14.75 32.75
N LYS A 508 -17.81 -14.77 33.89
CA LYS A 508 -17.48 -15.63 35.03
C LYS A 508 -18.08 -17.03 34.82
#